data_AF-T0YKB7-F1
#
_entry.id   AF-T0YKB7-F1
#
_cell.length_a   1.000
_cell.length_b   1.000
_cell.length_c   1.000
_cell.angle_alpha   90.00
_cell.angle_beta   90.00
_cell.angle_gamma   90.00
#
_symmetry.space_group_name_H-M   'P 1'
#
loop_
_entity.id
_entity.type
_entity.pdbx_description
1 polymer ?
#
loop_
_entity_poly.entity_id
_entity_poly.type
_entity_poly.pdbx_seq_one_letter_code
_entity_poly.pdbx_strand_id
1 'polypeptide(L)'
;MAPNVKPDRVEHDSLGELRVPADALWGAQTQRAIENFPVSGQPLPKGFIHALARIKAAAAIANRELGHLDAARADAIVSAVDEILAGRHDQQFPIDVFQTGSGTSTNMNMNEVIAHLASLRLGEPVHPNDHVNMSQSS
;
A
#
# COMPACT_ATOMS: atom_id res chain seq x y z
N MET A 1 -26.80 -10.77 -15.25
CA MET A 1 -26.07 -11.51 -14.20
C MET A 1 -25.74 -10.52 -13.10
N ALA A 2 -26.21 -10.72 -11.87
CA ALA A 2 -25.79 -9.87 -10.75
C ALA A 2 -24.27 -10.06 -10.56
N PRO A 3 -23.49 -8.99 -10.37
CA PRO A 3 -22.06 -9.13 -10.11
C PRO A 3 -21.88 -10.00 -8.85
N ASN A 4 -20.98 -10.98 -8.95
CA ASN A 4 -20.59 -11.81 -7.82
C ASN A 4 -19.81 -10.94 -6.82
N VAL A 5 -20.51 -10.27 -5.91
CA VAL A 5 -19.90 -9.42 -4.89
C VAL A 5 -19.23 -10.35 -3.88
N LYS A 6 -17.89 -10.38 -3.89
CA LYS A 6 -17.12 -11.03 -2.83
C LYS A 6 -17.40 -10.29 -1.51
N PRO A 7 -17.58 -11.00 -0.38
CA PRO A 7 -17.80 -10.34 0.90
C PRO A 7 -16.56 -9.55 1.32
N ASP A 8 -16.76 -8.36 1.87
CA ASP A 8 -15.68 -7.52 2.40
C ASP A 8 -14.81 -8.28 3.42
N ARG A 9 -13.52 -7.97 3.42
CA ARG A 9 -12.56 -8.44 4.41
C ARG A 9 -12.68 -7.59 5.67
N VAL A 10 -12.76 -8.24 6.82
CA VAL A 10 -12.74 -7.56 8.11
C VAL A 10 -11.28 -7.34 8.51
N GLU A 11 -10.90 -6.08 8.70
CA GLU A 11 -9.56 -5.66 9.12
C GLU A 11 -9.64 -4.94 10.47
N HIS A 12 -8.54 -4.92 11.21
CA HIS A 12 -8.46 -4.31 12.54
C HIS A 12 -7.31 -3.31 12.60
N ASP A 13 -7.59 -2.10 13.09
CA ASP A 13 -6.58 -1.12 13.52
C ASP A 13 -6.75 -0.81 15.02
N SER A 14 -5.97 0.14 15.54
CA SER A 14 -6.06 0.57 16.94
C SER A 14 -7.38 1.29 17.29
N LEU A 15 -8.17 1.70 16.29
CA LEU A 15 -9.46 2.37 16.46
C LEU A 15 -10.64 1.40 16.36
N GLY A 16 -10.42 0.17 15.90
CA GLY A 16 -11.38 -0.92 15.92
C GLY A 16 -11.47 -1.69 14.60
N GLU A 17 -12.61 -2.33 14.40
CA GLU A 17 -12.94 -3.10 13.20
C GLU A 17 -13.32 -2.19 12.03
N LEU A 18 -12.99 -2.60 10.81
CA LEU A 18 -13.45 -1.97 9.58
C LEU A 18 -13.58 -2.97 8.44
N ARG A 19 -14.41 -2.62 7.44
CA ARG A 19 -14.67 -3.44 6.27
C ARG A 19 -13.88 -2.92 5.07
N VAL A 20 -13.04 -3.78 4.52
CA VAL A 20 -12.22 -3.50 3.35
C VAL A 20 -12.75 -4.31 2.17
N PRO A 21 -12.97 -3.73 0.97
CA PRO A 21 -13.42 -4.48 -0.19
C PRO A 21 -12.53 -5.71 -0.45
N ALA A 22 -13.14 -6.83 -0.83
CA ALA A 22 -12.42 -8.11 -0.97
C ALA A 22 -11.32 -8.09 -2.04
N ASP A 23 -11.45 -7.22 -3.03
CA ASP A 23 -10.53 -7.00 -4.15
C ASP A 23 -9.54 -5.85 -3.91
N ALA A 24 -9.66 -5.16 -2.77
CA ALA A 24 -8.69 -4.17 -2.36
C ALA A 24 -7.38 -4.83 -1.90
N LEU A 25 -6.29 -4.30 -2.45
CA LEU A 25 -4.92 -4.62 -2.05
C LEU A 25 -4.48 -3.83 -0.81
N TRP A 26 -5.19 -2.76 -0.46
CA TRP A 26 -4.92 -1.98 0.74
C TRP A 26 -5.50 -2.63 2.00
N GLY A 27 -5.13 -2.07 3.15
CA GLY A 27 -5.50 -2.55 4.48
C GLY A 27 -6.27 -1.51 5.28
N ALA A 28 -6.19 -1.66 6.60
CA ALA A 28 -7.02 -0.89 7.52
C ALA A 28 -6.80 0.63 7.44
N GLN A 29 -5.55 1.08 7.39
CA GLN A 29 -5.27 2.52 7.49
C GLN A 29 -5.71 3.28 6.26
N THR A 30 -5.55 2.66 5.08
CA THR A 30 -6.07 3.22 3.82
C THR A 30 -7.57 3.30 3.84
N GLN A 31 -8.25 2.23 4.25
CA GLN A 31 -9.71 2.22 4.31
C GLN A 31 -10.24 3.29 5.27
N ARG A 32 -9.60 3.45 6.43
CA ARG A 32 -9.94 4.52 7.37
C ARG A 32 -9.75 5.91 6.75
N ALA A 33 -8.69 6.12 5.98
CA ALA A 33 -8.46 7.38 5.29
C ALA A 33 -9.52 7.66 4.21
N ILE A 34 -9.95 6.64 3.46
CA ILE A 34 -11.04 6.76 2.49
C ILE A 34 -12.33 7.23 3.18
N GLU A 35 -12.66 6.65 4.34
CA GLU A 35 -13.85 7.01 5.13
C GLU A 35 -13.75 8.41 5.75
N ASN A 36 -12.55 8.83 6.16
CA ASN A 36 -12.32 10.10 6.85
C ASN A 36 -12.18 11.31 5.91
N PHE A 37 -11.76 11.11 4.65
CA PHE A 37 -11.46 12.20 3.71
C PHE A 37 -12.30 12.18 2.41
N PRO A 38 -13.65 12.10 2.46
CA PRO A 38 -14.49 12.16 1.26
C PRO A 38 -14.72 13.61 0.79
N VAL A 39 -13.66 14.32 0.41
CA VAL A 39 -13.72 15.76 0.15
C VAL A 39 -14.03 16.09 -1.32
N SER A 40 -13.25 15.56 -2.25
CA SER A 40 -13.34 15.88 -3.69
C SER A 40 -13.63 14.67 -4.58
N GLY A 41 -13.38 13.46 -4.07
CA GLY A 41 -13.40 12.23 -4.84
C GLY A 41 -12.24 12.11 -5.84
N GLN A 42 -11.24 13.00 -5.77
CA GLN A 42 -10.09 12.99 -6.67
C GLN A 42 -8.86 12.42 -5.97
N PRO A 43 -8.31 11.29 -6.45
CA PRO A 43 -7.08 10.75 -5.91
C PRO A 43 -5.86 11.55 -6.39
N LEU A 44 -4.70 11.28 -5.79
CA LEU A 44 -3.43 11.82 -6.27
C LEU A 44 -3.13 11.38 -7.72
N PRO A 45 -2.45 12.22 -8.52
CA PRO A 45 -2.07 11.85 -9.88
C PRO A 45 -1.21 10.59 -9.92
N LYS A 46 -1.42 9.73 -10.93
CA LYS A 46 -0.66 8.48 -11.12
C LYS A 46 0.85 8.67 -11.08
N GLY A 47 1.35 9.76 -11.67
CA GLY A 47 2.78 10.08 -11.65
C GLY A 47 3.33 10.25 -10.23
N PHE A 48 2.54 10.82 -9.31
CA PHE A 48 2.92 10.94 -7.89
C PHE A 48 2.96 9.57 -7.21
N ILE A 49 1.93 8.74 -7.43
CA ILE A 49 1.86 7.36 -6.91
C ILE A 49 3.06 6.54 -7.40
N HIS A 50 3.38 6.61 -8.69
CA HIS A 50 4.54 5.90 -9.26
C HIS A 50 5.87 6.46 -8.76
N ALA A 51 5.97 7.75 -8.45
CA ALA A 51 7.16 8.30 -7.81
C ALA A 51 7.34 7.74 -6.39
N LEU A 52 6.26 7.69 -5.60
CA LEU A 52 6.29 7.10 -4.27
C LEU A 52 6.63 5.61 -4.30
N ALA A 53 6.11 4.85 -5.27
CA ALA A 53 6.46 3.44 -5.45
C ALA A 53 7.97 3.25 -5.69
N ARG A 54 8.60 4.09 -6.51
CA ARG A 54 10.07 4.07 -6.72
C ARG A 54 10.85 4.33 -5.44
N ILE A 55 10.36 5.24 -4.57
CA ILE A 55 10.98 5.49 -3.27
C ILE A 55 10.96 4.22 -2.41
N LYS A 56 9.84 3.48 -2.41
CA LYS A 56 9.74 2.20 -1.66
C LYS A 56 10.68 1.13 -2.18
N ALA A 57 10.83 0.99 -3.51
CA ALA A 57 11.82 0.07 -4.08
C ALA A 57 13.25 0.48 -3.70
N ALA A 58 13.60 1.77 -3.82
CA ALA A 58 14.93 2.26 -3.45
C ALA A 58 15.24 2.02 -1.97
N ALA A 59 14.26 2.25 -1.09
CA ALA A 59 14.42 1.99 0.34
C ALA A 59 14.59 0.48 0.64
N ALA A 60 13.84 -0.39 -0.02
CA ALA A 60 14.01 -1.84 0.14
C ALA A 60 15.39 -2.33 -0.31
N ILE A 61 15.90 -1.81 -1.44
CA ILE A 61 17.25 -2.11 -1.93
C ILE A 61 18.30 -1.64 -0.93
N ALA A 62 18.21 -0.39 -0.46
CA ALA A 62 19.15 0.16 0.50
C ALA A 62 19.15 -0.62 1.84
N ASN A 63 17.97 -0.95 2.37
CA ASN A 63 17.85 -1.75 3.59
C ASN A 63 18.40 -3.17 3.41
N ARG A 64 18.28 -3.77 2.21
CA ARG A 64 18.92 -5.05 1.90
C ARG A 64 20.44 -4.94 1.92
N GLU A 65 21.00 -3.93 1.27
CA GLU A 65 22.44 -3.70 1.20
C GLU A 65 23.06 -3.43 2.57
N LEU A 66 22.32 -2.77 3.46
CA LEU A 66 22.71 -2.53 4.85
C LEU A 66 22.47 -3.73 5.79
N GLY A 67 21.84 -4.80 5.30
CA GLY A 67 21.53 -6.01 6.08
C GLY A 67 20.37 -5.87 7.06
N HIS A 68 19.53 -4.83 6.91
CA HIS A 68 18.33 -4.63 7.74
C HIS A 68 17.11 -5.40 7.23
N LEU A 69 17.04 -5.66 5.92
CA LEU A 69 15.97 -6.41 5.27
C LEU A 69 16.55 -7.62 4.55
N ASP A 70 15.94 -8.80 4.71
CA ASP A 70 16.39 -9.99 4.00
C ASP A 70 16.14 -9.88 2.48
N ALA A 71 16.93 -10.61 1.71
CA ALA A 71 16.90 -10.54 0.26
C ALA A 71 15.54 -10.95 -0.33
N ALA A 72 14.88 -11.96 0.25
CA ALA A 72 13.62 -12.47 -0.28
C ALA A 72 12.50 -11.43 -0.16
N ARG A 73 12.39 -10.76 0.99
CA ARG A 73 11.44 -9.65 1.19
C ARG A 73 11.78 -8.45 0.33
N ALA A 74 13.05 -8.07 0.24
CA ALA A 74 13.47 -6.95 -0.60
C ALA A 74 13.13 -7.17 -2.07
N ASP A 75 13.43 -8.35 -2.62
CA ASP A 75 13.15 -8.70 -4.01
C ASP A 75 11.64 -8.79 -4.27
N ALA A 76 10.86 -9.31 -3.31
CA ALA A 76 9.41 -9.34 -3.41
C ALA A 76 8.78 -7.94 -3.43
N ILE A 77 9.30 -7.01 -2.61
CA ILE A 77 8.89 -5.60 -2.59
C ILE A 77 9.22 -4.91 -3.91
N VAL A 78 10.45 -5.07 -4.42
CA VAL A 78 10.85 -4.47 -5.71
C VAL A 78 9.96 -4.99 -6.84
N SER A 79 9.70 -6.29 -6.88
CA SER A 79 8.82 -6.87 -7.90
C SER A 79 7.36 -6.40 -7.78
N ALA A 80 6.86 -6.14 -6.56
CA ALA A 80 5.56 -5.52 -6.34
C ALA A 80 5.52 -4.07 -6.88
N VAL A 81 6.59 -3.31 -6.66
CA VAL A 81 6.73 -1.96 -7.22
C VAL A 81 6.76 -1.99 -8.75
N ASP A 82 7.46 -2.93 -9.38
CA ASP A 82 7.48 -3.06 -10.84
C ASP A 82 6.08 -3.26 -11.43
N GLU A 83 5.18 -3.97 -10.71
CA GLU A 83 3.79 -4.11 -11.12
C GLU A 83 3.02 -2.79 -11.09
N ILE A 84 3.24 -2.00 -10.04
CA ILE A 84 2.61 -0.69 -9.86
C ILE A 84 3.11 0.26 -10.96
N LEU A 85 4.41 0.25 -11.25
CA LEU A 85 5.02 1.06 -12.31
C LEU A 85 4.56 0.65 -13.72
N ALA A 86 4.18 -0.62 -13.91
CA ALA A 86 3.53 -1.10 -15.13
C ALA A 86 2.06 -0.68 -15.25
N GLY A 87 1.52 0.07 -14.27
CA GLY A 87 0.15 0.57 -14.26
C GLY A 87 -0.91 -0.48 -13.94
N ARG A 88 -0.51 -1.68 -13.49
CA ARG A 88 -1.44 -2.81 -13.25
C ARG A 88 -2.39 -2.56 -12.07
N HIS A 89 -1.97 -1.71 -11.13
CA HIS A 89 -2.62 -1.52 -9.84
C HIS A 89 -2.99 -0.05 -9.56
N ASP A 90 -3.06 0.81 -10.59
CA ASP A 90 -3.33 2.25 -10.40
C ASP A 90 -4.64 2.54 -9.63
N GLN A 91 -5.63 1.65 -9.73
CA GLN A 91 -6.92 1.79 -9.03
C GLN A 91 -6.84 1.48 -7.53
N GLN A 92 -5.70 0.98 -7.04
CA GLN A 92 -5.50 0.58 -5.65
C GLN A 92 -5.02 1.75 -4.76
N PHE A 93 -5.05 2.97 -5.31
CA PHE A 93 -4.64 4.21 -4.64
C PHE A 93 -5.78 5.25 -4.62
N PRO A 94 -6.91 4.95 -3.94
CA PRO A 94 -8.13 5.75 -4.03
C PRO A 94 -8.14 6.98 -3.09
N ILE A 95 -7.12 7.19 -2.25
CA ILE A 95 -7.12 8.26 -1.24
C ILE A 95 -7.21 9.62 -1.91
N ASP A 96 -8.15 10.43 -1.42
CA ASP A 96 -8.38 11.81 -1.87
C ASP A 96 -7.12 12.68 -1.70
N VAL A 97 -6.91 13.60 -2.65
CA VAL A 97 -5.83 14.59 -2.56
C VAL A 97 -5.94 15.46 -1.29
N PHE A 98 -7.15 15.71 -0.80
CA PHE A 98 -7.40 16.46 0.43
C PHE A 98 -7.41 15.56 1.68
N GLN A 99 -6.25 14.95 1.94
CA GLN A 99 -5.97 14.11 3.11
C GLN A 99 -5.17 14.88 4.19
N THR A 100 -4.49 14.17 5.10
CA THR A 100 -3.55 14.78 6.04
C THR A 100 -2.46 15.59 5.30
N GLY A 101 -2.10 16.77 5.82
CA GLY A 101 -1.14 17.66 5.17
C GLY A 101 0.28 17.08 5.02
N SER A 102 0.61 16.04 5.79
CA SER A 102 1.87 15.29 5.69
C SER A 102 1.88 14.24 4.57
N GLY A 103 0.71 13.84 4.03
CA GLY A 103 0.62 12.72 3.09
C GLY A 103 0.77 11.33 3.74
N THR A 104 0.63 11.23 5.06
CA THR A 104 0.76 9.97 5.81
C THR A 104 -0.21 8.89 5.30
N SER A 105 -1.45 9.26 4.96
CA SER A 105 -2.42 8.28 4.46
C SER A 105 -2.00 7.68 3.12
N THR A 106 -1.52 8.48 2.17
CA THR A 106 -0.96 7.98 0.90
C THR A 106 0.31 7.16 1.10
N ASN A 107 1.19 7.54 2.03
CA ASN A 107 2.36 6.72 2.37
C ASN A 107 1.94 5.32 2.84
N MET A 108 0.98 5.25 3.76
CA MET A 108 0.46 3.99 4.26
C MET A 108 -0.28 3.18 3.21
N ASN A 109 -1.02 3.82 2.31
CA ASN A 109 -1.64 3.12 1.18
C ASN A 109 -0.62 2.47 0.27
N MET A 110 0.48 3.16 -0.04
CA MET A 110 1.58 2.54 -0.78
C MET A 110 2.18 1.35 -0.02
N ASN A 111 2.42 1.50 1.28
CA ASN A 111 2.97 0.44 2.11
C ASN A 111 2.08 -0.81 2.14
N GLU A 112 0.77 -0.64 2.36
CA GLU A 112 -0.20 -1.73 2.43
C GLU A 112 -0.35 -2.47 1.10
N VAL A 113 -0.46 -1.75 -0.03
CA VAL A 113 -0.59 -2.36 -1.36
C VAL A 113 0.66 -3.15 -1.73
N ILE A 114 1.86 -2.58 -1.51
CA ILE A 114 3.13 -3.29 -1.77
C ILE A 114 3.25 -4.50 -0.85
N ALA A 115 2.96 -4.36 0.44
CA ALA A 115 3.02 -5.44 1.42
C ALA A 115 2.12 -6.62 1.01
N HIS A 116 0.90 -6.34 0.56
CA HIS A 116 -0.03 -7.35 0.07
C HIS A 116 0.55 -8.10 -1.13
N LEU A 117 0.96 -7.37 -2.18
CA LEU A 117 1.52 -7.97 -3.39
C LEU A 117 2.79 -8.77 -3.13
N ALA A 118 3.69 -8.23 -2.30
CA ALA A 118 4.92 -8.90 -1.91
C ALA A 118 4.65 -10.18 -1.10
N SER A 119 3.67 -10.15 -0.19
CA SER A 119 3.28 -11.32 0.60
C SER A 119 2.72 -12.44 -0.26
N LEU A 120 1.84 -12.10 -1.21
CA LEU A 120 1.28 -13.08 -2.16
C LEU A 120 2.37 -13.74 -3.01
N ARG A 121 3.34 -12.95 -3.47
CA ARG A 121 4.47 -13.45 -4.27
C ARG A 121 5.40 -14.35 -3.45
N LEU A 122 5.75 -13.92 -2.24
CA LEU A 122 6.71 -14.61 -1.38
C LEU A 122 6.12 -15.88 -0.75
N GLY A 123 4.80 -15.90 -0.53
CA GLY A 123 4.14 -16.94 0.26
C GLY A 123 4.33 -16.76 1.77
N GLU A 124 4.93 -15.64 2.21
CA GLU A 124 5.14 -15.29 3.62
C GLU A 124 4.71 -13.83 3.89
N PRO A 125 4.36 -13.48 5.14
CA PRO A 125 3.97 -12.12 5.48
C PRO A 125 5.09 -11.08 5.26
N VAL A 126 4.73 -10.01 4.56
CA VAL A 126 5.49 -8.75 4.47
C VAL A 126 4.69 -7.67 5.19
N HIS A 127 5.23 -7.11 6.28
CA HIS A 127 4.55 -6.10 7.08
C HIS A 127 4.70 -4.70 6.44
N PRO A 128 3.62 -3.90 6.33
CA PRO A 128 3.67 -2.59 5.69
C PRO A 128 4.60 -1.60 6.39
N ASN A 129 4.68 -1.61 7.72
CA ASN A 129 5.57 -0.69 8.44
C ASN A 129 6.98 -1.25 8.58
N ASP A 130 7.09 -2.46 9.12
CA ASP A 130 8.37 -3.04 9.54
C ASP A 130 9.25 -3.40 8.34
N HIS A 131 8.65 -3.70 7.17
CA HIS A 131 9.40 -4.07 5.97
C HIS A 131 9.31 -3.02 4.86
N VAL A 132 8.11 -2.61 4.46
CA VAL A 132 7.95 -1.68 3.31
C VAL A 132 8.30 -0.24 3.70
N ASN A 133 7.93 0.19 4.90
CA ASN A 133 8.25 1.51 5.44
C ASN A 133 9.55 1.53 6.28
N MET A 134 10.36 0.46 6.22
CA MET A 134 11.60 0.37 6.98
C MET A 134 12.49 1.59 6.70
N SER A 135 13.01 2.20 7.77
CA SER A 135 13.91 3.37 7.73
C SER A 135 13.27 4.65 7.17
N GLN A 136 11.94 4.74 7.12
CA GLN A 136 11.22 5.89 6.56
C GLN A 136 10.21 6.47 7.56
N SER A 137 9.99 7.78 7.45
CA SER A 137 8.80 8.47 7.96
C SER A 137 7.92 8.88 6.78
N SER A 138 6.63 9.08 7.01
CA SER A 138 5.81 9.88 6.09
C SER A 138 6.28 11.33 6.07
#